data_AF-A0AAW2UX06-F1
#
_entry.id   AF-A0AAW2UX06-F1
#
_cell.length_a   1.000
_cell.length_b   1.000
_cell.length_c   1.000
_cell.angle_alpha   90.00
_cell.angle_beta   90.00
_cell.angle_gamma   90.00
#
_symmetry.space_group_name_H-M   'P 1'
#
loop_
_entity.id
_entity.type
_entity.pdbx_description
1 polymer ?
#
loop_
_entity_poly.entity_id
_entity_poly.type
_entity_poly.pdbx_seq_one_letter_code
_entity_poly.pdbx_strand_id
1 'polypeptide(L)'
;MEVLSLLHRPMLFRPPGPKVGWSSLLLGSFKIPRNSFILWLAILGKLSTLDKPWLLHFGETCVLCMDGQAETHDHLFFACSYSRHCLAHIREHVRFPWPHIAWERGIEWASVRWRGKHVVNAAYRVLLASLVYHIWQERNRRCFQSTSRPPVIVGSLIVDEIKQRILSASLRYSVSICSLYRLWRIPWLVDCEAA
;
A
#
# COMPACT_ATOMS: atom_id res chain seq x y z
N MET A 1 -20.42 -39.66 35.27
CA MET A 1 -20.38 -38.22 35.61
C MET A 1 -18.93 -37.78 35.61
N GLU A 2 -18.68 -36.49 35.39
CA GLU A 2 -17.37 -35.83 35.14
C GLU A 2 -16.94 -35.90 33.66
N VAL A 3 -17.43 -35.04 32.76
CA VAL A 3 -17.21 -33.57 32.64
C VAL A 3 -15.73 -33.17 32.58
N LEU A 4 -14.88 -33.90 31.85
CA LEU A 4 -13.51 -33.47 31.53
C LEU A 4 -13.09 -33.84 30.10
N SER A 5 -13.83 -33.36 29.08
CA SER A 5 -13.41 -33.44 27.67
C SER A 5 -13.59 -32.14 26.89
N LEU A 6 -13.52 -30.99 27.58
CA LEU A 6 -13.75 -29.67 26.96
C LEU A 6 -12.54 -28.72 27.00
N LEU A 7 -11.30 -29.22 27.01
CA LEU A 7 -10.11 -28.35 26.95
C LEU A 7 -8.99 -28.81 26.00
N HIS A 8 -9.33 -29.35 24.83
CA HIS A 8 -8.37 -29.43 23.71
C HIS A 8 -9.06 -29.15 22.37
N ARG A 9 -9.61 -27.94 22.22
CA ARG A 9 -9.98 -27.42 20.89
C ARG A 9 -8.84 -26.54 20.38
N PRO A 10 -7.94 -27.05 19.52
CA PRO A 10 -6.91 -26.22 18.93
C PRO A 10 -7.57 -25.12 18.09
N MET A 11 -7.10 -23.90 18.33
CA MET A 11 -7.22 -22.67 17.54
C MET A 11 -8.10 -22.73 16.28
N LEU A 12 -9.24 -22.05 16.36
CA LEU A 12 -9.79 -21.14 15.34
C LEU A 12 -9.43 -21.46 13.88
N PHE A 13 -9.92 -22.58 13.34
CA PHE A 13 -10.23 -22.63 11.91
C PHE A 13 -11.43 -21.72 11.67
N ARG A 14 -11.16 -20.42 11.47
CA ARG A 14 -12.14 -19.53 10.84
C ARG A 14 -12.40 -20.12 9.45
N PRO A 15 -13.64 -20.53 9.11
CA PRO A 15 -13.91 -20.97 7.76
C PRO A 15 -13.47 -19.87 6.79
N PRO A 16 -12.87 -20.21 5.64
CA PRO A 16 -12.53 -19.20 4.64
C PRO A 16 -13.78 -18.36 4.37
N GLY A 17 -13.71 -17.08 4.71
CA GLY A 17 -14.78 -16.15 4.38
C GLY A 17 -15.01 -16.12 2.86
N PRO A 18 -16.10 -15.50 2.40
CA PRO A 18 -16.36 -15.37 0.97
C PRO A 18 -15.11 -14.84 0.26
N LYS A 19 -14.77 -15.46 -0.89
CA LYS A 19 -13.58 -15.09 -1.67
C LYS A 19 -13.75 -13.66 -2.19
N VAL A 20 -13.17 -12.71 -1.49
CA VAL A 20 -13.15 -11.30 -1.89
C VAL A 20 -12.05 -11.04 -2.92
N GLY A 21 -12.38 -10.33 -4.01
CA GLY A 21 -11.48 -10.10 -5.14
C GLY A 21 -10.20 -9.36 -4.75
N TRP A 22 -10.28 -8.41 -3.82
CA TRP A 22 -9.16 -7.59 -3.36
C TRP A 22 -8.12 -8.32 -2.51
N SER A 23 -8.39 -9.54 -2.04
CA SER A 23 -7.43 -10.32 -1.23
C SER A 23 -6.10 -10.55 -1.97
N SER A 24 -6.12 -10.58 -3.30
CA SER A 24 -4.92 -10.68 -4.14
C SER A 24 -3.96 -9.51 -3.95
N LEU A 25 -4.44 -8.32 -3.57
CA LEU A 25 -3.64 -7.12 -3.35
C LEU A 25 -2.82 -7.17 -2.07
N LEU A 26 -3.29 -7.93 -1.07
CA LEU A 26 -2.68 -7.99 0.26
C LEU A 26 -1.66 -9.14 0.39
N LEU A 27 -1.64 -10.04 -0.59
CA LEU A 27 -0.80 -11.24 -0.60
C LEU A 27 0.33 -11.10 -1.63
N GLY A 28 1.45 -11.78 -1.39
CA GLY A 28 2.56 -11.85 -2.35
C GLY A 28 3.93 -11.85 -1.70
N SER A 29 4.96 -12.17 -2.48
CA SER A 29 6.35 -12.34 -2.01
C SER A 29 6.98 -11.05 -1.47
N PHE A 30 6.57 -9.89 -1.99
CA PHE A 30 7.10 -8.59 -1.56
C PHE A 30 6.29 -7.92 -0.44
N LYS A 31 5.28 -8.58 0.13
CA LYS A 31 4.41 -7.94 1.13
C LYS A 31 5.22 -7.34 2.28
N ILE A 32 4.85 -6.12 2.67
CA ILE A 32 5.33 -5.45 3.88
C ILE A 32 4.15 -5.46 4.85
N PRO A 33 4.17 -6.26 5.93
CA PRO A 33 2.98 -6.51 6.74
C PRO A 33 2.27 -5.25 7.25
N ARG A 34 3.04 -4.25 7.68
CA ARG A 34 2.51 -2.95 8.13
C ARG A 34 1.72 -2.23 7.03
N ASN A 35 2.27 -2.19 5.82
CA ASN A 35 1.68 -1.48 4.69
C ASN A 35 0.44 -2.23 4.19
N SER A 36 0.51 -3.56 4.12
CA SER A 36 -0.63 -4.41 3.78
C SER A 36 -1.77 -4.28 4.78
N PHE A 37 -1.48 -4.15 6.08
CA PHE A 37 -2.50 -3.95 7.10
C PHE A 37 -3.25 -2.62 6.92
N ILE A 38 -2.52 -1.52 6.67
CA ILE A 38 -3.15 -0.21 6.43
C ILE A 38 -3.92 -0.20 5.10
N LEU A 39 -3.41 -0.82 4.04
CA LEU A 39 -4.14 -0.99 2.78
C LEU A 39 -5.43 -1.80 2.98
N TRP A 40 -5.40 -2.86 3.78
CA TRP A 40 -6.60 -3.64 4.11
C TRP A 40 -7.66 -2.79 4.80
N LEU A 41 -7.27 -1.98 5.79
CA LEU A 41 -8.18 -1.04 6.43
C LEU A 41 -8.75 -0.01 5.44
N ALA A 42 -7.91 0.49 4.51
CA ALA A 42 -8.34 1.43 3.48
C ALA A 42 -9.38 0.82 2.53
N ILE A 43 -9.19 -0.44 2.14
CA ILE A 43 -10.11 -1.17 1.27
C ILE A 43 -11.45 -1.40 1.97
N LEU A 44 -11.44 -1.64 3.29
CA LEU A 44 -12.66 -1.79 4.07
C LEU A 44 -13.36 -0.48 4.42
N GLY A 45 -12.81 0.69 4.03
CA GLY A 45 -13.30 1.99 4.47
C GLY A 45 -13.15 2.21 5.98
N LYS A 46 -12.26 1.45 6.63
CA LYS A 46 -12.05 1.46 8.10
C LYS A 46 -10.83 2.24 8.54
N LEU A 47 -10.14 2.93 7.62
CA LEU A 47 -9.19 3.93 8.06
C LEU A 47 -9.98 5.06 8.70
N SER A 48 -9.56 5.46 9.89
CA SER A 48 -10.19 6.51 10.67
C SER A 48 -10.04 7.86 9.98
N THR A 49 -10.82 8.10 8.94
CA THR A 49 -11.09 9.42 8.35
C THR A 49 -12.19 10.03 9.21
N LEU A 50 -11.79 10.84 10.20
CA LEU A 50 -12.64 11.76 10.99
C LEU A 50 -13.88 11.22 11.75
N ASP A 51 -14.28 9.95 11.65
CA ASP A 51 -15.47 9.37 12.32
C ASP A 51 -15.39 9.24 13.86
N LYS A 52 -14.41 9.87 14.51
CA LYS A 52 -14.28 9.85 15.97
C LYS A 52 -14.53 11.24 16.54
N PRO A 53 -15.38 11.40 17.57
CA PRO A 53 -15.77 12.70 18.12
C PRO A 53 -14.61 13.64 18.48
N TRP A 54 -13.44 13.11 18.86
CA TRP A 54 -12.26 13.92 19.19
C TRP A 54 -11.42 14.35 17.96
N LEU A 55 -11.75 13.90 16.76
CA LEU A 55 -11.16 14.35 15.49
C LEU A 55 -11.95 15.50 14.84
N LEU A 56 -13.17 15.81 15.33
CA LEU A 56 -13.96 16.96 14.85
C LEU A 56 -13.22 18.30 15.01
N HIS A 57 -12.24 18.39 15.91
CA HIS A 57 -11.40 19.58 16.09
C HIS A 57 -10.51 19.91 14.88
N PHE A 58 -10.33 18.99 13.92
CA PHE A 58 -9.47 19.19 12.75
C PHE A 58 -10.23 19.63 11.48
N GLY A 59 -11.55 19.83 11.58
CA GLY A 59 -12.41 20.26 10.48
C GLY A 59 -12.78 19.13 9.51
N GLU A 60 -13.80 19.36 8.69
CA GLU A 60 -14.22 18.43 7.63
C GLU A 60 -13.22 18.37 6.47
N THR A 61 -12.19 19.21 6.49
CA THR A 61 -11.26 19.45 5.40
C THR A 61 -10.01 18.57 5.47
N CYS A 62 -9.48 18.16 4.33
CA CYS A 62 -8.27 17.34 4.27
C CYS A 62 -7.03 18.09 4.78
N VAL A 63 -6.43 17.56 5.85
CA VAL A 63 -5.24 18.13 6.51
C VAL A 63 -3.96 18.09 5.67
N LEU A 64 -3.97 17.30 4.58
CA LEU A 64 -2.81 17.18 3.69
C LEU A 64 -2.69 18.37 2.73
N CYS A 65 -3.81 18.84 2.19
CA CYS A 65 -3.81 19.94 1.22
C CYS A 65 -4.34 21.26 1.79
N MET A 66 -5.21 21.23 2.79
CA MET A 66 -5.88 22.43 3.32
C MET A 66 -6.69 23.20 2.27
N ASP A 67 -7.06 22.58 1.15
CA ASP A 67 -7.79 23.19 0.01
C ASP A 67 -9.32 23.26 0.23
N GLY A 68 -9.81 23.09 1.47
CA GLY A 68 -11.25 23.09 1.79
C GLY A 68 -12.04 21.86 1.33
N GLN A 69 -11.38 20.84 0.76
CA GLN A 69 -12.02 19.61 0.28
C GLN A 69 -12.23 18.60 1.41
N ALA A 70 -13.36 17.86 1.36
CA ALA A 70 -13.66 16.83 2.33
C ALA A 70 -12.65 15.66 2.32
N GLU A 71 -12.26 15.19 3.50
CA GLU A 71 -11.35 14.03 3.62
C GLU A 71 -12.06 12.71 3.33
N THR A 72 -12.05 12.27 2.08
CA THR A 72 -12.49 10.92 1.65
C THR A 72 -11.30 10.04 1.25
N HIS A 73 -11.47 8.72 1.15
CA HIS A 73 -10.38 7.83 0.67
C HIS A 73 -9.94 8.18 -0.75
N ASP A 74 -10.89 8.53 -1.63
CA ASP A 74 -10.62 8.94 -3.00
C ASP A 74 -9.79 10.24 -3.04
N HIS A 75 -10.21 11.23 -2.24
CA HIS A 75 -9.46 12.46 -2.09
C HIS A 75 -8.08 12.19 -1.49
N LEU A 76 -8.02 11.56 -0.32
CA LEU A 76 -6.79 11.35 0.44
C LEU A 76 -5.68 10.69 -0.39
N PHE A 77 -5.99 9.65 -1.18
CA PHE A 77 -4.97 8.89 -1.88
C PHE A 77 -4.69 9.35 -3.31
N PHE A 78 -5.69 9.85 -4.05
CA PHE A 78 -5.53 10.10 -5.49
C PHE A 78 -6.02 11.47 -6.00
N ALA A 79 -6.95 12.15 -5.31
CA ALA A 79 -7.41 13.48 -5.74
C ALA A 79 -6.72 14.66 -5.01
N CYS A 80 -6.23 14.44 -3.78
CA CYS A 80 -5.56 15.44 -2.95
C CYS A 80 -4.32 16.00 -3.67
N SER A 81 -4.16 17.33 -3.67
CA SER A 81 -3.02 18.01 -4.30
C SER A 81 -1.68 17.52 -3.73
N TYR A 82 -1.59 17.37 -2.41
CA TYR A 82 -0.40 16.81 -1.75
C TYR A 82 -0.09 15.38 -2.24
N SER A 83 -1.08 14.49 -2.22
CA SER A 83 -0.89 13.10 -2.67
C SER A 83 -0.54 13.03 -4.14
N ARG A 84 -1.18 13.84 -5.00
CA ARG A 84 -0.83 13.93 -6.42
C ARG A 84 0.63 14.32 -6.65
N HIS A 85 1.19 15.22 -5.84
CA HIS A 85 2.63 15.54 -5.90
C HIS A 85 3.50 14.35 -5.48
N CYS A 86 3.13 13.59 -4.44
CA CYS A 86 3.82 12.33 -4.10
C CYS A 86 3.80 11.35 -5.27
N LEU A 87 2.63 11.17 -5.91
CA LEU A 87 2.46 10.29 -7.07
C LEU A 87 3.26 10.76 -8.29
N ALA A 88 3.31 12.07 -8.53
CA ALA A 88 4.10 12.65 -9.62
C ALA A 88 5.57 12.29 -9.43
N HIS A 89 6.10 12.50 -8.23
CA HIS A 89 7.49 12.13 -7.92
C HIS A 89 7.73 10.62 -8.06
N ILE A 90 6.84 9.76 -7.55
CA ILE A 90 6.95 8.30 -7.75
C ILE A 90 6.99 7.94 -9.25
N ARG A 91 6.17 8.62 -10.08
CA ARG A 91 6.09 8.40 -11.52
C ARG A 91 7.35 8.81 -12.29
N GLU A 92 8.18 9.69 -11.73
CA GLU A 92 9.50 10.00 -12.28
C GLU A 92 10.47 8.80 -12.18
N HIS A 93 10.25 7.91 -11.21
CA HIS A 93 11.10 6.75 -10.94
C HIS A 93 10.54 5.43 -11.49
N VAL A 94 9.22 5.24 -11.46
CA VAL A 94 8.57 4.00 -11.90
C VAL A 94 7.27 4.30 -12.63
N ARG A 95 7.02 3.63 -13.76
CA ARG A 95 5.76 3.75 -14.50
C ARG A 95 4.63 3.11 -13.70
N PHE A 96 4.00 3.86 -12.80
CA PHE A 96 2.88 3.38 -11.99
C PHE A 96 1.56 3.47 -12.77
N PRO A 97 0.96 2.34 -13.21
CA PRO A 97 -0.15 2.34 -14.15
C PRO A 97 -1.50 2.48 -13.44
N TRP A 98 -1.61 3.34 -12.44
CA TRP A 98 -2.87 3.54 -11.73
C TRP A 98 -3.88 4.34 -12.58
N PRO A 99 -5.12 3.85 -12.76
CA PRO A 99 -6.15 4.53 -13.55
C PRO A 99 -6.69 5.80 -12.86
N HIS A 100 -7.13 6.78 -13.65
CA HIS A 100 -7.85 7.96 -13.15
C HIS A 100 -9.33 7.64 -12.92
N ILE A 101 -9.61 6.81 -11.92
CA ILE A 101 -10.96 6.37 -11.52
C ILE A 101 -11.09 6.39 -9.99
N ALA A 102 -12.35 6.36 -9.51
CA ALA A 102 -12.66 6.33 -8.09
C ALA A 102 -11.96 5.18 -7.35
N TRP A 103 -11.56 5.43 -6.10
CA TRP A 103 -10.83 4.49 -5.22
C TRP A 103 -11.33 3.04 -5.30
N GLU A 104 -12.62 2.80 -5.10
CA GLU A 104 -13.20 1.45 -5.09
C GLU A 104 -13.01 0.72 -6.42
N ARG A 105 -13.28 1.42 -7.54
CA ARG A 105 -13.06 0.89 -8.89
C ARG A 105 -11.57 0.69 -9.19
N GLY A 106 -10.70 1.54 -8.63
CA GLY A 106 -9.25 1.40 -8.70
C GLY A 106 -8.77 0.13 -7.99
N ILE A 107 -9.30 -0.16 -6.80
CA ILE A 107 -9.03 -1.40 -6.06
C ILE A 107 -9.50 -2.62 -6.84
N GLU A 108 -10.71 -2.59 -7.40
CA GLU A 108 -11.22 -3.68 -8.23
C GLU A 108 -10.31 -3.90 -9.45
N TRP A 109 -10.01 -2.84 -10.19
CA TRP A 109 -9.10 -2.87 -11.34
C TRP A 109 -7.74 -3.47 -10.97
N ALA A 110 -7.13 -3.02 -9.86
CA ALA A 110 -5.83 -3.49 -9.41
C ALA A 110 -5.89 -4.98 -9.02
N SER A 111 -6.98 -5.41 -8.37
CA SER A 111 -7.17 -6.78 -7.89
C SER A 111 -7.19 -7.80 -9.03
N VAL A 112 -7.69 -7.38 -10.20
CA VAL A 112 -7.69 -8.14 -11.45
C VAL A 112 -6.36 -7.99 -12.17
N ARG A 113 -5.90 -6.74 -12.39
CA ARG A 113 -4.73 -6.41 -13.21
C ARG A 113 -3.41 -6.94 -12.66
N TRP A 114 -3.26 -6.97 -11.33
CA TRP A 114 -2.06 -7.42 -10.63
C TRP A 114 -2.25 -8.77 -9.92
N ARG A 115 -3.24 -9.55 -10.35
CA ARG A 115 -3.42 -10.92 -9.86
C ARG A 115 -2.23 -11.81 -10.23
N GLY A 116 -2.05 -12.87 -9.45
CA GLY A 116 -1.06 -13.91 -9.71
C GLY A 116 0.30 -13.68 -9.04
N LYS A 117 1.30 -14.44 -9.49
CA LYS A 117 2.64 -14.49 -8.88
C LYS A 117 3.72 -13.72 -9.67
N HIS A 118 3.34 -13.07 -10.78
CA HIS A 118 4.30 -12.33 -11.61
C HIS A 118 4.99 -11.24 -10.78
N VAL A 119 6.32 -11.19 -10.84
CA VAL A 119 7.14 -10.37 -9.92
C VAL A 119 6.86 -8.87 -10.06
N VAL A 120 6.59 -8.40 -11.28
CA VAL A 120 6.20 -7.00 -11.53
C VAL A 120 4.83 -6.69 -10.90
N ASN A 121 3.89 -7.63 -10.95
CA ASN A 121 2.58 -7.45 -10.30
C ASN A 121 2.72 -7.47 -8.77
N ALA A 122 3.64 -8.27 -8.23
CA ALA A 122 3.97 -8.21 -6.80
C ALA A 122 4.56 -6.84 -6.42
N ALA A 123 5.43 -6.26 -7.26
CA ALA A 123 6.01 -4.94 -7.03
C ALA A 123 4.96 -3.82 -7.05
N TYR A 124 4.00 -3.85 -7.98
CA TYR A 124 2.91 -2.86 -7.99
C TYR A 124 1.97 -2.98 -6.79
N ARG A 125 1.68 -4.19 -6.32
CA ARG A 125 0.88 -4.40 -5.11
C ARG A 125 1.55 -3.80 -3.87
N VAL A 126 2.85 -4.04 -3.69
CA VAL A 126 3.58 -3.43 -2.56
C VAL A 126 3.72 -1.92 -2.73
N LEU A 127 3.87 -1.41 -3.96
CA LEU A 127 3.86 0.03 -4.23
C LEU A 127 2.53 0.68 -3.81
N LEU A 128 1.39 0.10 -4.21
CA LEU A 128 0.07 0.58 -3.78
C LEU A 128 -0.07 0.56 -2.25
N ALA A 129 0.32 -0.54 -1.61
CA ALA A 129 0.25 -0.65 -0.16
C ALA A 129 1.12 0.40 0.54
N SER A 130 2.33 0.65 0.02
CA SER A 130 3.29 1.61 0.58
C SER A 130 2.82 3.05 0.36
N LEU A 131 2.28 3.36 -0.82
CA LEU A 131 1.64 4.65 -1.11
C LEU A 131 0.56 4.98 -0.06
N VAL A 132 -0.40 4.07 0.09
CA VAL A 132 -1.53 4.23 1.03
C VAL A 132 -1.01 4.37 2.47
N TYR A 133 -0.05 3.55 2.85
CA TYR A 133 0.54 3.57 4.18
C TYR A 133 1.26 4.88 4.49
N HIS A 134 2.15 5.37 3.61
CA HIS A 134 2.93 6.58 3.86
C HIS A 134 2.09 7.85 3.80
N ILE A 135 1.09 7.91 2.90
CA ILE A 135 0.12 9.01 2.88
C ILE A 135 -0.68 9.04 4.18
N TRP A 136 -1.19 7.89 4.63
CA TRP A 136 -1.90 7.80 5.90
C TRP A 136 -1.02 8.15 7.11
N GLN A 137 0.25 7.72 7.09
CA GLN A 137 1.23 8.08 8.12
C GLN A 137 1.46 9.60 8.16
N GLU A 138 1.63 10.24 6.99
CA GLU A 138 1.82 11.68 6.89
C GLU A 138 0.60 12.45 7.41
N ARG A 139 -0.60 12.03 7.01
CA ARG A 139 -1.86 12.58 7.54
C ARG A 139 -1.87 12.53 9.07
N ASN A 140 -1.52 11.39 9.65
CA ASN A 140 -1.47 11.24 11.11
C ASN A 140 -0.37 12.09 11.78
N ARG A 141 0.79 12.26 11.14
CA ARG A 141 1.83 13.15 11.67
C ARG A 141 1.32 14.59 11.77
N ARG A 142 0.61 15.07 10.75
CA ARG A 142 0.03 16.41 10.77
C ARG A 142 -1.05 16.57 11.83
N CYS A 143 -1.93 15.56 11.99
CA CYS A 143 -2.98 15.60 13.01
C CYS A 143 -2.43 15.53 14.44
N PHE A 144 -1.47 14.65 14.72
CA PHE A 144 -1.12 14.29 16.10
C PHE A 144 0.24 14.80 16.56
N GLN A 145 1.09 15.23 15.65
CA GLN A 145 2.45 15.67 15.95
C GLN A 145 2.74 17.08 15.44
N SER A 146 1.80 17.71 14.71
CA SER A 146 1.96 19.03 14.09
C SER A 146 3.24 19.16 13.26
N THR A 147 3.73 18.05 12.71
CA THR A 147 4.88 18.01 11.80
C THR A 147 4.42 17.61 10.42
N SER A 148 5.06 18.18 9.39
CA SER A 148 4.79 17.85 8.00
C SER A 148 6.08 17.56 7.25
N ARG A 149 5.98 16.67 6.27
CA ARG A 149 7.04 16.43 5.28
C ARG A 149 6.59 16.97 3.92
N PRO A 150 7.52 17.45 3.08
CA PRO A 150 7.23 17.76 1.69
C PRO A 150 6.80 16.49 0.92
N PRO A 151 5.94 16.63 -0.10
CA PRO A 151 5.43 15.48 -0.86
C PRO A 151 6.54 14.71 -1.59
N VAL A 152 7.57 15.42 -2.05
CA VAL A 152 8.76 14.81 -2.68
C VAL A 152 9.45 13.85 -1.72
N ILE A 153 9.66 14.26 -0.46
CA ILE A 153 10.30 13.41 0.56
C ILE A 153 9.48 12.14 0.82
N VAL A 154 8.16 12.26 0.94
CA VAL A 154 7.28 11.09 1.11
C VAL A 154 7.32 10.19 -0.12
N GLY A 155 7.32 10.75 -1.32
CA GLY A 155 7.47 9.99 -2.57
C GLY A 155 8.80 9.24 -2.64
N SER A 156 9.92 9.87 -2.26
CA SER A 156 11.24 9.22 -2.24
C SER A 156 11.26 8.07 -1.23
N LEU A 157 10.72 8.27 -0.02
CA LEU A 157 10.60 7.20 0.99
C LEU A 157 9.84 5.99 0.47
N ILE A 158 8.76 6.19 -0.29
CA ILE A 158 7.99 5.11 -0.90
C ILE A 158 8.83 4.38 -1.94
N VAL A 159 9.50 5.10 -2.86
CA VAL A 159 10.33 4.50 -3.91
C VAL A 159 11.47 3.68 -3.30
N ASP A 160 12.16 4.24 -2.31
CA ASP A 160 13.29 3.59 -1.64
C ASP A 160 12.87 2.35 -0.87
N GLU A 161 11.72 2.39 -0.17
CA GLU A 161 11.15 1.23 0.51
C GLU A 161 10.90 0.06 -0.46
N ILE A 162 10.37 0.35 -1.67
CA ILE A 162 10.13 -0.72 -2.65
C ILE A 162 11.44 -1.23 -3.24
N LYS A 163 12.40 -0.36 -3.58
CA LYS A 163 13.71 -0.78 -4.08
C LYS A 163 14.43 -1.66 -3.08
N GLN A 164 14.48 -1.24 -1.81
CA GLN A 164 15.02 -2.01 -0.70
C GLN A 164 14.33 -3.37 -0.60
N ARG A 165 12.99 -3.41 -0.70
CA ARG A 165 12.24 -4.65 -0.62
C ARG A 165 12.50 -5.61 -1.80
N ILE A 166 12.69 -5.08 -3.00
CA ILE A 166 13.04 -5.87 -4.19
C ILE A 166 14.44 -6.47 -4.01
N LEU A 167 15.41 -5.66 -3.57
CA LEU A 167 16.78 -6.09 -3.32
C LEU A 167 16.87 -7.13 -2.19
N SER A 168 16.07 -6.99 -1.14
CA SER A 168 16.08 -7.91 0.01
C SER A 168 15.41 -9.26 -0.26
N ALA A 169 14.79 -9.46 -1.43
CA ALA A 169 13.94 -10.63 -1.70
C ALA A 169 14.69 -11.83 -2.31
N SER A 170 16.02 -11.75 -2.46
CA SER A 170 16.91 -12.82 -2.95
C SER A 170 16.32 -13.59 -4.14
N LEU A 171 16.08 -12.87 -5.24
CA LEU A 171 15.36 -13.39 -6.40
C LEU A 171 16.32 -14.15 -7.34
N ARG A 172 15.95 -15.38 -7.73
CA ARG A 172 16.71 -16.16 -8.72
C ARG A 172 16.58 -15.57 -10.11
N TYR A 173 17.67 -15.38 -10.83
CA TYR A 173 17.69 -14.79 -12.18
C TYR A 173 16.56 -15.31 -13.09
N SER A 174 15.87 -14.37 -13.75
CA SER A 174 14.92 -14.64 -14.82
C SER A 174 14.67 -13.38 -15.66
N VAL A 175 14.11 -13.55 -16.86
CA VAL A 175 13.69 -12.44 -17.74
C VAL A 175 12.72 -11.48 -17.03
N SER A 176 11.82 -12.03 -16.20
CA SER A 176 10.87 -11.23 -15.42
C SER A 176 11.55 -10.36 -14.35
N ILE A 177 12.67 -10.81 -13.78
CA ILE A 177 13.45 -10.03 -12.82
C ILE A 177 14.28 -8.96 -13.52
N CYS A 178 14.87 -9.26 -14.68
CA CYS A 178 15.52 -8.24 -15.50
C CYS A 178 14.54 -7.12 -15.86
N SER A 179 13.31 -7.50 -16.23
CA SER A 179 12.22 -6.56 -16.51
C SER A 179 11.84 -5.73 -15.28
N LEU A 180 11.80 -6.35 -14.10
CA LEU A 180 11.56 -5.65 -12.82
C LEU A 180 12.67 -4.64 -12.53
N TYR A 181 13.94 -5.03 -12.62
CA TYR A 181 15.08 -4.17 -12.29
C TYR A 181 15.14 -2.98 -13.24
N ARG A 182 14.90 -3.22 -14.54
CA ARG A 182 14.76 -2.16 -15.55
C ARG A 182 13.60 -1.21 -15.23
N LEU A 183 12.44 -1.75 -14.88
CA LEU A 183 11.26 -0.95 -14.53
C LEU A 183 11.50 -0.05 -13.31
N TRP A 184 12.25 -0.54 -12.32
CA TRP A 184 12.56 0.18 -11.08
C TRP A 184 13.89 0.95 -11.11
N ARG A 185 14.58 0.97 -12.27
CA ARG A 185 15.91 1.57 -12.46
C ARG A 185 16.90 1.16 -11.36
N ILE A 186 16.86 -0.12 -10.99
CA ILE A 186 17.78 -0.72 -10.02
C ILE A 186 19.04 -1.13 -10.80
N PRO A 187 20.24 -0.65 -10.43
CA PRO A 187 21.48 -1.11 -11.03
C PRO A 187 21.60 -2.62 -10.88
N TRP A 188 21.95 -3.29 -11.97
CA TRP A 188 22.14 -4.73 -11.97
C TRP A 188 23.30 -5.07 -11.00
N LEU A 189 23.03 -5.91 -10.00
CA LEU A 189 24.11 -6.57 -9.27
C LEU A 189 24.67 -7.62 -10.23
N VAL A 190 25.93 -7.47 -10.64
CA VAL A 190 26.61 -8.31 -11.65
C VAL A 190 26.82 -9.76 -11.15
N ASP A 191 26.46 -10.07 -9.92
CA ASP A 191 26.82 -11.33 -9.26
C ASP A 191 25.84 -12.48 -9.53
N CYS A 192 25.53 -12.77 -10.80
CA CYS A 192 24.81 -13.99 -11.20
C CYS A 192 25.55 -14.83 -12.24
N GLU A 193 26.82 -14.54 -12.52
CA GLU A 193 27.72 -15.43 -13.27
C GLU A 193 28.69 -16.14 -12.31
N ALA A 194 28.17 -17.09 -11.52
CA ALA A 194 28.92 -18.24 -10.97
C ALA A 194 28.07 -18.98 -9.91
N ALA A 195 27.21 -19.90 -10.35
CA ALA A 195 26.79 -21.10 -9.61
C ALA A 195 25.86 -21.96 -10.47
#